data_AF-A0A7V4XSW7-F1
#
_entry.id   AF-A0A7V4XSW7-F1
#
_cell.length_a   1.000
_cell.length_b   1.000
_cell.length_c   1.000
_cell.angle_alpha   90.00
_cell.angle_beta   90.00
_cell.angle_gamma   90.00
#
_symmetry.space_group_name_H-M   'P 1'
#
loop_
_entity.id
_entity.type
_entity.pdbx_description
1 polymer ?
#
loop_
_entity_poly.entity_id
_entity_poly.type
_entity_poly.pdbx_seq_one_letter_code
_entity_poly.pdbx_strand_id
1 'polypeptide(L)' 'ALHWVEVVKPRRAWFTHMSHEIDHEATEATFPPHVRLSYDGLRIPIEI' A
#
# COMPACT_ATOMS: atom_id res chain seq x y z
N ALA A 1 9.62 0.92 3.39
CA ALA A 1 8.76 -0.11 2.77
C ALA A 1 8.88 -0.13 1.24
N LEU A 2 8.80 1.01 0.55
CA LEU A 2 8.86 1.09 -0.92
C LEU A 2 10.05 0.39 -1.58
N HIS A 3 11.25 0.49 -0.99
CA HIS A 3 12.44 -0.24 -1.47
C HIS A 3 12.18 -1.75 -1.69
N TRP A 4 11.44 -2.40 -0.78
CA TRP A 4 11.12 -3.83 -0.92
C TRP A 4 10.13 -4.11 -2.05
N VAL A 5 9.25 -3.16 -2.38
CA VAL A 5 8.36 -3.27 -3.53
C VAL A 5 9.17 -3.27 -4.83
N GLU A 6 10.21 -2.45 -4.93
CA GLU A 6 11.10 -2.40 -6.09
C GLU A 6 11.89 -3.71 -6.27
N VAL A 7 12.33 -4.32 -5.16
CA VAL A 7 13.08 -5.59 -5.16
C VAL A 7 12.18 -6.78 -5.50
N VAL A 8 11.02 -6.89 -4.84
CA VAL A 8 10.12 -8.05 -4.96
C VAL A 8 9.25 -7.97 -6.23
N LYS A 9 8.96 -6.77 -6.72
CA LYS A 9 8.13 -6.49 -7.90
C LYS A 9 6.75 -7.15 -7.84
N PRO A 10 5.95 -6.92 -6.79
CA PRO A 10 4.60 -7.46 -6.72
C PRO A 10 3.66 -6.80 -7.74
N ARG A 11 2.62 -7.51 -8.17
CA ARG A 11 1.58 -6.93 -9.04
C ARG A 11 0.85 -5.74 -8.38
N ARG A 12 0.59 -5.86 -7.07
CA ARG A 12 -0.02 -4.84 -6.21
C ARG A 12 0.53 -4.99 -4.80
N ALA A 13 0.73 -3.88 -4.08
CA ALA A 13 1.18 -3.89 -2.69
C ALA A 13 0.26 -3.04 -1.81
N TRP A 14 -0.05 -3.53 -0.62
CA TRP A 14 -0.83 -2.80 0.39
C TRP A 14 -0.03 -2.77 1.69
N PHE A 15 0.32 -1.57 2.14
CA PHE A 15 1.01 -1.40 3.42
C PHE A 15 0.01 -1.26 4.55
N THR A 16 0.30 -1.93 5.66
CA THR A 16 -0.53 -1.93 6.87
C THR A 16 0.30 -1.45 8.07
N HIS A 17 -0.31 -1.42 9.26
CA HIS A 17 0.34 -1.07 10.53
C HIS A 17 1.02 0.32 10.49
N MET A 18 0.28 1.31 10.01
CA MET A 18 0.69 2.71 10.04
C MET A 18 0.45 3.29 11.43
N SER A 19 1.35 4.17 11.89
CA SER A 19 1.12 4.99 13.07
C SER A 19 0.20 6.17 12.72
N HIS A 20 -0.26 6.87 13.74
CA HIS A 20 -1.02 8.12 13.61
C HIS A 20 -0.25 9.29 12.98
N GLU A 21 1.05 9.16 12.72
CA GLU A 21 1.87 10.21 12.10
C GLU A 21 1.79 10.19 10.57
N ILE A 22 1.26 9.09 10.00
CA ILE A 22 1.13 8.92 8.55
C ILE A 22 -0.25 9.40 8.13
N ASP A 23 -0.30 10.54 7.45
CA ASP A 23 -1.51 10.95 6.75
C ASP A 23 -1.75 10.02 5.55
N HIS A 24 -2.92 9.40 5.49
CA HIS A 24 -3.20 8.33 4.53
C HIS A 24 -3.17 8.84 3.08
N GLU A 25 -3.97 9.86 2.78
CA GLU A 25 -4.13 10.37 1.42
C GLU A 25 -2.87 11.08 0.93
N ALA A 26 -2.30 11.97 1.75
CA ALA A 26 -1.11 12.73 1.37
C ALA A 26 0.12 11.82 1.16
N THR A 27 0.26 10.78 1.99
CA THR A 27 1.35 9.81 1.83
C THR A 27 1.13 8.92 0.62
N GLU A 28 -0.07 8.36 0.46
CA GLU A 28 -0.40 7.48 -0.67
C GLU A 28 -0.26 8.19 -2.02
N ALA A 29 -0.55 9.50 -2.09
CA ALA A 29 -0.36 10.30 -3.31
C ALA A 29 1.09 10.33 -3.82
N THR A 30 2.07 10.02 -2.97
CA THR A 30 3.50 9.93 -3.35
C THR A 30 3.90 8.55 -3.88
N PHE A 31 3.02 7.55 -3.78
CA PHE A 31 3.35 6.17 -4.10
C PHE A 31 3.24 5.84 -5.60
N PRO A 32 3.95 4.82 -6.06
CA PRO A 32 3.71 4.25 -7.39
C PRO A 32 2.25 3.77 -7.55
N PRO A 33 1.69 3.76 -8.78
CA PRO A 33 0.27 3.45 -9.02
C PRO A 33 -0.22 2.08 -8.55
N HIS A 34 0.67 1.12 -8.27
CA HIS A 34 0.35 -0.24 -7.82
C HIS A 34 0.53 -0.45 -6.31
N VAL A 35 0.87 0.60 -5.56
CA VAL A 35 1.09 0.57 -4.11
C VAL A 35 0.05 1.44 -3.41
N ARG A 36 -0.55 0.94 -2.34
CA ARG A 36 -1.59 1.62 -1.57
C ARG A 36 -1.37 1.46 -0.07
N LEU A 37 -1.89 2.37 0.72
CA LEU A 37 -2.06 2.20 2.15
C LEU A 37 -3.39 1.47 2.41
N SER A 38 -3.36 0.45 3.26
CA SER A 38 -4.56 -0.26 3.69
C SER A 38 -5.45 0.64 4.56
N TYR A 39 -6.70 0.24 4.73
CA TYR A 39 -7.62 0.86 5.68
C TYR A 39 -8.52 -0.21 6.30
N ASP A 40 -9.14 0.13 7.43
CA ASP A 40 -9.99 -0.79 8.16
C ASP A 40 -11.20 -1.21 7.30
N GLY A 41 -11.40 -2.52 7.17
CA GLY A 41 -12.46 -3.09 6.33
C GLY A 41 -12.11 -3.21 4.85
N LEU A 42 -10.89 -2.89 4.42
CA LEU A 42 -10.43 -3.13 3.05
C LEU A 42 -10.62 -4.60 2.65
N ARG A 43 -11.28 -4.83 1.51
CA ARG A 43 -11.44 -6.15 0.89
C ARG A 43 -10.81 -6.15 -0.50
N ILE A 44 -9.95 -7.13 -0.75
CA ILE A 44 -9.24 -7.25 -2.03
C ILE A 44 -9.81 -8.48 -2.75
N PRO A 45 -10.60 -8.30 -3.82
CA PRO A 45 -11.02 -9.43 -4.64
C PRO A 45 -9.80 -10.02 -5.35
N ILE A 46 -9.71 -11.35 -5.32
CA ILE A 46 -8.71 -12.13 -6.04
C ILE A 46 -9.40 -13.08 -7.00
N GLU A 47 -8.77 -13.27 -8.15
CA GLU A 47 -9.08 -14.37 -9.07
C GLU A 47 -8.08 -15.48 -8.78
N ILE A 48 -8.57 -16.72 -8.70
CA ILE A 48 -7.77 -17.94 -8.45
C ILE A 48 -7.54 -18.63 -9.79
#